data_AF-A0A7C5RBF7-F1
#
_entry.id   AF-A0A7C5RBF7-F1
#
_cell.length_a   1.000
_cell.length_b   1.000
_cell.length_c   1.000
_cell.angle_alpha   90.00
_cell.angle_beta   90.00
_cell.angle_gamma   90.00
#
_symmetry.space_group_name_H-M   'P 1'
#
loop_
_entity.id
_entity.type
_entity.pdbx_description
1 polymer ?
#
loop_
_entity_poly.entity_id
_entity_poly.type
_entity_poly.pdbx_seq_one_letter_code
_entity_poly.pdbx_strand_id
1 'polypeptide(L)'
;MGIEELKRLLDEVLASMPELRELGDRCLSSRRWGGSAVLMVVDAAFTSIGMSYFRSVVPAVIRFKELFVDTRRVSSLREMASLDLDELRSVWRNRRSWEVARNVALRL
;
A
#
# COMPACT_ATOMS: atom_id res chain seq x y z
N MET A 1 7.48 -26.54 16.05
CA MET A 1 8.49 -25.64 15.46
C MET A 1 8.82 -24.57 16.49
N GLY A 2 10.07 -24.54 16.94
CA GLY A 2 10.58 -23.50 17.86
C GLY A 2 10.95 -22.21 17.11
N ILE A 3 11.17 -21.11 17.83
CA ILE A 3 11.60 -19.82 17.25
C ILE A 3 12.95 -19.96 16.56
N GLU A 4 13.87 -20.73 17.14
CA GLU A 4 15.22 -20.97 16.64
C GLU A 4 15.18 -21.73 15.30
N GLU A 5 14.29 -22.72 15.21
CA GLU A 5 14.09 -23.50 14.00
C GLU A 5 13.43 -22.68 12.88
N LEU A 6 12.44 -21.85 13.23
CA LEU A 6 11.85 -20.89 12.28
C LEU A 6 12.88 -19.90 11.76
N LYS A 7 13.73 -19.37 12.64
CA LYS A 7 14.79 -18.44 12.25
C LYS A 7 15.77 -19.09 11.28
N ARG A 8 16.24 -20.31 11.57
CA ARG A 8 17.14 -21.05 10.66
C ARG A 8 16.50 -21.24 9.28
N LEU A 9 15.24 -21.68 9.21
CA LEU A 9 14.52 -21.85 7.95
C LEU A 9 14.37 -20.52 7.20
N LEU A 10 14.07 -19.44 7.91
CA LEU A 10 13.98 -18.10 7.31
C LEU A 10 15.34 -17.65 6.75
N ASP A 11 16.43 -17.87 7.49
CA ASP A 11 17.78 -17.51 7.07
C ASP A 11 18.20 -18.31 5.80
N GLU A 12 17.85 -19.59 5.73
CA GLU A 12 18.07 -20.43 4.53
C GLU A 12 17.29 -19.90 3.31
N VAL A 13 16.02 -19.54 3.49
CA VAL A 13 15.20 -18.93 2.43
C VAL A 13 15.79 -17.59 1.98
N LEU A 14 16.15 -16.71 2.91
CA LEU A 14 16.73 -15.40 2.60
C LEU A 14 18.09 -15.52 1.91
N ALA A 15 18.88 -16.55 2.23
CA ALA A 15 20.13 -16.84 1.53
C ALA A 15 19.89 -17.28 0.07
N SER A 16 18.80 -18.03 -0.19
CA SER A 16 18.42 -18.46 -1.53
C SER A 16 17.75 -17.38 -2.38
N MET A 17 17.23 -16.32 -1.75
CA MET A 17 16.49 -15.23 -2.38
C MET A 17 16.91 -13.88 -1.79
N PRO A 18 18.13 -13.39 -2.11
CA PRO A 18 18.66 -12.15 -1.53
C PRO A 18 17.80 -10.91 -1.81
N GLU A 19 17.00 -10.92 -2.88
CA GLU A 19 16.07 -9.85 -3.24
C GLU A 19 14.96 -9.68 -2.19
N LEU A 20 14.59 -10.74 -1.46
CA LEU A 20 13.62 -10.64 -0.36
C LEU A 20 14.12 -9.76 0.78
N ARG A 21 15.44 -9.76 1.02
CA ARG A 21 16.04 -8.87 2.01
C ARG A 21 15.87 -7.41 1.59
N GLU A 22 16.14 -7.09 0.33
CA GLU A 22 15.94 -5.73 -0.17
C GLU A 22 14.47 -5.30 -0.07
N LEU A 23 13.53 -6.17 -0.43
CA LEU A 23 12.09 -5.90 -0.30
C LEU A 23 11.68 -5.69 1.16
N GLY A 24 12.22 -6.49 2.08
CA GLY A 24 12.01 -6.35 3.53
C GLY A 24 12.56 -5.02 4.05
N ASP A 25 13.81 -4.70 3.73
CA ASP A 25 14.47 -3.46 4.12
C ASP A 25 13.74 -2.23 3.59
N ARG A 26 13.23 -2.29 2.35
CA ARG A 26 12.37 -1.24 1.78
C ARG A 26 11.08 -1.06 2.56
N CYS A 27 10.45 -2.13 3.02
CA CYS A 27 9.25 -2.03 3.85
C CYS A 27 9.57 -1.43 5.22
N LEU A 28 10.62 -1.91 5.88
CA LEU A 28 11.05 -1.43 7.20
C LEU A 28 11.50 0.04 7.18
N SER A 29 12.10 0.48 6.07
CA SER A 29 12.51 1.89 5.87
C SER A 29 11.39 2.79 5.34
N SER A 30 10.13 2.33 5.33
CA SER A 30 8.99 3.08 4.79
C SER A 30 9.16 3.51 3.32
N ARG A 31 9.92 2.75 2.52
CA ARG A 31 10.14 2.97 1.08
C ARG A 31 9.24 2.11 0.19
N ARG A 32 8.21 1.49 0.75
CA ARG A 32 7.13 0.88 -0.04
C ARG A 32 6.48 1.98 -0.89
N TRP A 33 6.05 1.64 -2.11
CA TRP A 33 5.54 2.62 -3.07
C TRP A 33 6.46 3.83 -3.31
N GLY A 34 7.78 3.59 -3.28
CA GLY A 34 8.79 4.64 -3.46
C GLY A 34 8.85 5.66 -2.32
N GLY A 35 8.27 5.34 -1.15
CA GLY A 35 8.16 6.26 -0.01
C GLY A 35 6.92 7.16 -0.06
N SER A 36 5.99 6.92 -1.00
CA SER A 36 4.74 7.69 -1.06
C SER A 36 3.80 7.28 0.08
N ALA A 37 3.68 8.14 1.08
CA ALA A 37 2.71 7.98 2.17
C ALA A 37 1.27 7.88 1.65
N VAL A 38 0.92 8.63 0.60
CA VAL A 38 -0.41 8.56 -0.04
C VAL A 38 -0.69 7.16 -0.55
N LEU A 39 0.22 6.58 -1.33
CA LEU A 39 0.04 5.23 -1.88
C LEU A 39 0.04 4.17 -0.79
N MET A 40 0.85 4.33 0.27
CA MET A 40 0.83 3.43 1.42
C MET A 40 -0.50 3.43 2.17
N VAL A 41 -1.12 4.60 2.37
CA VAL A 41 -2.44 4.70 3.01
C VAL A 41 -3.54 4.08 2.14
N VAL A 42 -3.52 4.32 0.83
CA VAL A 42 -4.47 3.71 -0.12
C VAL A 42 -4.33 2.18 -0.15
N ASP A 43 -3.09 1.68 -0.25
CA ASP A 43 -2.78 0.25 -0.23
C ASP A 43 -3.26 -0.45 1.05
N ALA A 44 -3.00 0.15 2.22
CA ALA A 44 -3.44 -0.37 3.50
C ALA A 44 -4.98 -0.38 3.62
N ALA A 45 -5.64 0.69 3.16
CA ALA A 45 -7.09 0.79 3.19
C ALA A 45 -7.78 -0.25 2.29
N PHE A 46 -7.20 -0.54 1.12
CA PHE A 46 -7.73 -1.58 0.22
C PHE A 46 -7.44 -2.98 0.75
N THR A 47 -6.28 -3.19 1.37
CA THR A 47 -5.92 -4.48 1.98
C THR A 47 -6.82 -4.81 3.18
N SER A 48 -7.29 -3.80 3.90
CA SER A 48 -8.13 -3.96 5.11
C SER A 48 -9.43 -4.74 4.91
N ILE A 49 -9.89 -4.92 3.67
CA ILE A 49 -11.13 -5.65 3.36
C ILE A 49 -10.90 -7.11 2.93
N GLY A 50 -9.67 -7.62 2.99
CA GLY A 50 -9.36 -9.04 2.75
C GLY A 50 -9.36 -9.47 1.29
N MET A 51 -9.24 -8.53 0.35
CA MET A 51 -9.12 -8.83 -1.08
C MET A 51 -7.75 -9.41 -1.43
N SER A 52 -7.66 -10.10 -2.57
CA SER A 52 -6.37 -10.60 -3.07
C SER A 52 -5.38 -9.45 -3.28
N TYR A 53 -4.27 -9.47 -2.53
CA TYR A 53 -3.29 -8.39 -2.56
C TYR A 53 -2.73 -8.17 -3.98
N PHE A 54 -2.18 -9.22 -4.58
CA PHE A 54 -1.52 -9.12 -5.89
C PHE A 54 -2.50 -9.01 -7.06
N ARG A 55 -3.69 -9.61 -6.98
CA ARG A 55 -4.64 -9.61 -8.10
C ARG A 55 -5.63 -8.44 -8.08
N SER A 56 -5.83 -7.80 -6.93
CA SER A 56 -6.85 -6.76 -6.78
C SER A 56 -6.31 -5.47 -6.18
N VAL A 57 -5.59 -5.55 -5.06
CA VAL A 57 -5.10 -4.35 -4.36
C VAL A 57 -4.01 -3.65 -5.16
N VAL A 58 -2.92 -4.35 -5.48
CA VAL A 58 -1.76 -3.76 -6.19
C VAL A 58 -2.19 -3.10 -7.52
N PRO A 59 -2.97 -3.76 -8.40
CA PRO A 59 -3.46 -3.13 -9.63
C PRO A 59 -4.29 -1.86 -9.37
N ALA A 60 -5.14 -1.85 -8.34
CA ALA A 60 -5.94 -0.68 -8.00
C ALA A 60 -5.10 0.48 -7.46
N VAL A 61 -4.07 0.20 -6.65
CA VAL A 61 -3.14 1.23 -6.16
C VAL A 61 -2.29 1.81 -7.30
N ILE A 62 -1.83 0.97 -8.24
CA ILE A 62 -1.14 1.43 -9.45
C ILE A 62 -2.06 2.34 -10.27
N ARG A 63 -3.32 1.94 -10.50
CA ARG A 63 -4.28 2.76 -11.22
C ARG A 63 -4.55 4.09 -10.52
N PHE A 64 -4.63 4.11 -9.19
CA PHE A 64 -4.71 5.37 -8.43
C PHE A 64 -3.46 6.24 -8.65
N LYS A 65 -2.27 5.65 -8.56
CA LYS A 65 -1.00 6.34 -8.80
C LYS A 65 -0.99 7.01 -10.18
N GLU A 66 -1.31 6.26 -11.22
CA GLU A 66 -1.32 6.75 -12.61
C GLU A 66 -2.32 7.88 -12.82
N LEU A 67 -3.53 7.77 -12.25
CA LEU A 67 -4.58 8.77 -12.45
C LEU A 67 -4.39 10.05 -11.62
N PHE A 68 -3.81 9.96 -10.43
CA PHE A 68 -3.80 11.06 -9.46
C PHE A 68 -2.41 11.52 -9.03
N VAL A 69 -1.47 10.59 -8.81
CA VAL A 69 -0.13 10.93 -8.28
C VAL A 69 0.81 11.33 -9.40
N ASP A 70 0.89 10.53 -10.46
CA ASP A 70 1.77 10.79 -11.61
C ASP A 70 1.32 12.03 -12.40
N THR A 71 0.02 12.31 -12.41
CA THR A 71 -0.57 13.53 -12.99
C THR A 71 -0.47 14.75 -12.07
N ARG A 72 0.13 14.60 -10.88
CA ARG A 72 0.26 15.63 -9.83
C ARG A 72 -1.06 16.22 -9.32
N ARG A 73 -2.19 15.53 -9.52
CA ARG A 73 -3.47 15.90 -8.92
C ARG A 73 -3.50 15.65 -7.41
N VAL A 74 -2.68 14.72 -6.93
CA VAL A 74 -2.49 14.39 -5.52
C VAL A 74 -1.00 14.26 -5.24
N SER A 75 -0.48 15.16 -4.41
CA SER A 75 0.89 15.17 -3.90
C SER A 75 0.96 14.95 -2.38
N SER A 76 -0.17 15.09 -1.68
CA SER A 76 -0.23 14.97 -0.22
C SER A 76 -1.45 14.19 0.28
N LEU A 77 -1.39 13.73 1.54
CA LEU A 77 -2.52 13.08 2.21
C LEU A 77 -3.75 13.99 2.30
N ARG A 78 -3.54 15.29 2.56
CA ARG A 78 -4.61 16.29 2.61
C ARG A 78 -5.33 16.46 1.28
N GLU A 79 -4.59 16.49 0.17
CA GLU A 79 -5.16 16.57 -1.18
C GLU A 79 -5.96 15.31 -1.51
N MET A 80 -5.42 14.13 -1.20
CA MET A 80 -6.15 12.87 -1.35
C MET A 80 -7.46 12.86 -0.55
N ALA A 81 -7.42 13.35 0.70
CA ALA A 81 -8.59 13.41 1.57
C ALA A 81 -9.70 14.34 1.05
N SER A 82 -9.31 15.37 0.29
CA SER A 82 -10.22 16.39 -0.26
C SER A 82 -10.84 15.99 -1.60
N LEU A 83 -10.39 14.89 -2.22
CA LEU A 83 -10.95 14.41 -3.49
C LEU A 83 -12.41 13.97 -3.36
N ASP A 84 -13.15 14.14 -4.45
CA ASP A 84 -14.51 13.65 -4.57
C ASP A 84 -14.56 12.12 -4.43
N LEU A 85 -15.56 11.63 -3.67
CA LEU A 85 -15.69 10.20 -3.41
C LEU A 85 -16.05 9.41 -4.66
N ASP A 86 -16.89 9.96 -5.53
CA ASP A 86 -17.35 9.26 -6.71
C ASP A 86 -16.24 9.20 -7.76
N GLU A 87 -15.39 10.23 -7.84
CA GLU A 87 -14.14 10.18 -8.58
C GLU A 87 -13.21 9.06 -8.08
N LEU A 88 -12.96 8.97 -6.77
CA LEU A 88 -12.13 7.89 -6.20
C LEU A 88 -12.73 6.50 -6.45
N ARG A 89 -14.06 6.39 -6.44
CA ARG A 89 -14.78 5.13 -6.70
C ARG A 89 -14.61 4.61 -8.13
N SER A 90 -14.17 5.46 -9.07
CA SER A 90 -13.78 5.01 -10.41
C SER A 90 -12.59 4.04 -10.37
N VAL A 91 -11.69 4.17 -9.39
CA VAL A 91 -10.54 3.28 -9.17
C VAL A 91 -10.93 2.05 -8.36
N TRP A 92 -11.63 2.26 -7.24
CA TRP A 92 -12.01 1.20 -6.31
C TRP A 92 -13.44 1.39 -5.81
N ARG A 93 -14.35 0.47 -6.14
CA ARG A 93 -15.79 0.69 -5.90
C ARG A 93 -16.18 0.72 -4.42
N ASN A 94 -15.40 0.08 -3.55
CA ASN A 94 -15.73 -0.01 -2.13
C ASN A 94 -15.56 1.36 -1.45
N ARG A 95 -16.71 1.95 -1.10
CA ARG A 95 -16.78 3.25 -0.43
C ARG A 95 -16.06 3.28 0.93
N ARG A 96 -16.20 2.21 1.72
CA ARG A 96 -15.64 2.12 3.07
C ARG A 96 -14.11 2.15 3.05
N SER A 97 -13.48 1.51 2.07
CA SER A 97 -12.02 1.60 1.88
C SER A 97 -11.56 3.05 1.68
N TRP A 98 -12.29 3.84 0.90
CA TRP A 98 -11.96 5.26 0.73
C TRP A 98 -12.20 6.08 1.98
N GLU A 99 -13.28 5.81 2.71
CA GLU A 99 -13.54 6.47 4.00
C GLU A 99 -12.43 6.17 5.01
N VAL A 100 -11.90 4.94 5.06
CA VAL A 100 -10.73 4.58 5.88
C VAL A 100 -9.51 5.38 5.43
N ALA A 101 -9.18 5.37 4.14
CA ALA A 101 -8.02 6.10 3.60
C ALA A 101 -8.07 7.59 3.97
N ARG A 102 -9.24 8.24 3.81
CA ARG A 102 -9.43 9.65 4.15
C ARG A 102 -9.33 9.93 5.63
N ASN A 103 -9.96 9.09 6.45
CA ASN A 103 -9.91 9.25 7.89
C ASN A 103 -8.49 9.11 8.45
N VAL A 104 -7.67 8.21 7.90
CA VAL A 104 -6.26 8.08 8.26
C VAL A 104 -5.49 9.30 7.77
N ALA A 105 -5.70 9.71 6.51
CA ALA A 105 -5.03 10.87 5.92
C ALA A 105 -5.30 12.20 6.65
N LEU A 106 -6.47 12.37 7.27
CA LEU A 106 -6.81 13.56 8.06
C LEU A 106 -6.21 13.57 9.47
N ARG A 107 -5.66 12.44 9.92
CA ARG A 107 -5.07 12.26 11.27
C ARG A 107 -3.54 12.25 11.26
N LEU A 108 -2.92 12.20 10.09
CA LEU A 108 -1.48 12.27 9.86
C LEU A 108 -1.13 13.66 9.31
#